data_AF-A0A9P8S4A6-F1
#
_entry.id   AF-A0A9P8S4A6-F1
#
_cell.length_a   1.000
_cell.length_b   1.000
_cell.length_c   1.000
_cell.angle_alpha   90.00
_cell.angle_beta   90.00
_cell.angle_gamma   90.00
#
_symmetry.space_group_name_H-M   'P 1'
#
loop_
_entity.id
_entity.type
_entity.pdbx_description
1 polymer ?
#
loop_
_entity_poly.entity_id
_entity_poly.type
_entity_poly.pdbx_seq_one_letter_code
_entity_poly.pdbx_strand_id
1 'polypeptide(L)'
;MRGFILFSLLSVATTDANIGQDNLAPLFKSKDSVPDSYIVKFKDGISSTSFDSTLASFTYISHYVYDAVFKGFSATLDSVAIRNLRRHPDVEFIEQDATFTINGFVEQKNAPWNLARISHRQRGSTSYIYDDSAGEGTCSYIIDTGIEATHPQFGGRAQNIKSFVNTATDGNGHGTHLAGIIGSAIYGVAKKTKLYGVKCLDDQGSGTTSNVIAAMDFVAKDAKTRGCPKGAMANMSLGGGYSAAVNKAAASLVASGVFVSVAAGGSGTDAKNTSPASEPTVCTVGASTEKDERASYSNYGPVVDIFAPGVSILSTWLNGASLPLSPNVTSSSPRHHLCPNKHSHPPNSQFALKLTSSGQAPDISTSTTMAVPPKFAGHKLEFAPSASTSSAPHSKHTFELYVDYCCPFSAKLFRTLSNDVIPAIRDNKSWASNLTLIFRQQVQPWHPSSTLMHEAGLAVLRLAPDKFWAFSSQLFEEQRDFFDANVVGETRNATYKRLAKIAGKVGVDEAQVYRLLEISDKPAENGSLNSGNQVTNDLKVVTKMNRLVGVHVTPTVVFDGVVQDTSSGWTLDQWKEWLSKNVV
;
A
#
# COMPACT_ATOMS: atom_id res chain seq x y z
N MET A 1 -51.08 -20.80 -12.06
CA MET A 1 -51.88 -19.80 -12.80
C MET A 1 -51.42 -18.43 -12.36
N ARG A 2 -50.67 -17.69 -13.19
CA ARG A 2 -50.31 -16.29 -12.91
C ARG A 2 -51.36 -15.42 -13.60
N GLY A 3 -52.26 -14.83 -12.81
CA GLY A 3 -53.30 -13.94 -13.31
C GLY A 3 -52.69 -12.61 -13.76
N PHE A 4 -52.89 -12.26 -15.02
CA PHE A 4 -52.68 -10.90 -15.52
C PHE A 4 -53.84 -10.04 -15.02
N ILE A 5 -53.57 -9.11 -14.10
CA ILE A 5 -54.53 -8.08 -13.69
C ILE A 5 -54.25 -6.82 -14.51
N LEU A 6 -55.18 -6.49 -15.40
CA LEU A 6 -55.19 -5.26 -16.18
C LEU A 6 -55.59 -4.10 -15.24
N PHE A 7 -54.67 -3.18 -14.95
CA PHE A 7 -55.01 -1.94 -14.25
C PHE A 7 -55.39 -0.85 -15.27
N SER A 8 -56.67 -0.50 -15.34
CA SER A 8 -57.14 0.72 -15.97
C SER A 8 -56.98 1.88 -14.99
N LEU A 9 -55.98 2.73 -15.18
CA LEU A 9 -55.88 4.01 -14.49
C LEU A 9 -56.74 5.04 -15.22
N LEU A 10 -57.68 5.64 -14.48
CA LEU A 10 -58.49 6.76 -14.91
C LEU A 10 -57.58 7.87 -15.44
N SER A 11 -57.84 8.30 -16.67
CA SER A 11 -57.25 9.47 -17.31
C SER A 11 -57.68 10.73 -16.55
N VAL A 12 -56.77 11.32 -15.77
CA VAL A 12 -56.82 12.75 -15.51
C VAL A 12 -56.22 13.43 -16.74
N ALA A 13 -57.08 14.07 -17.53
CA ALA A 13 -56.67 14.87 -18.67
C ALA A 13 -55.84 16.06 -18.18
N THR A 14 -54.53 15.98 -18.36
CA THR A 14 -53.67 17.16 -18.49
C THR A 14 -53.09 17.15 -19.91
N THR A 15 -53.20 18.31 -20.53
CA THR A 15 -52.86 18.63 -21.92
C THR A 15 -51.62 17.91 -22.46
N ASP A 16 -51.74 17.37 -23.67
CA ASP A 16 -50.64 16.91 -24.53
C ASP A 16 -49.58 18.01 -24.71
N ALA A 17 -48.62 18.05 -23.80
CA ALA A 17 -47.33 18.68 -24.01
C ALA A 17 -46.36 17.58 -24.41
N ASN A 18 -45.71 17.73 -25.57
CA ASN A 18 -44.56 16.93 -25.99
C ASN A 18 -43.54 16.81 -24.85
N ILE A 19 -43.61 15.73 -24.06
CA ILE A 19 -42.52 15.36 -23.15
C ILE A 19 -41.42 14.80 -24.04
N GLY A 20 -40.52 15.69 -24.49
CA GLY A 20 -39.28 15.31 -25.15
C GLY A 20 -38.52 14.30 -24.30
N GLN A 21 -37.66 13.49 -24.93
CA GLN A 21 -36.87 12.47 -24.24
C GLN A 21 -36.00 13.01 -23.08
N ASP A 22 -35.86 14.34 -22.96
CA ASP A 22 -35.06 15.05 -21.95
C ASP A 22 -35.67 15.10 -20.54
N ASN A 23 -36.91 14.63 -20.31
CA ASN A 23 -37.58 14.69 -18.99
C ASN A 23 -37.88 13.33 -18.35
N LEU A 24 -37.30 12.23 -18.85
CA LEU A 24 -37.46 10.92 -18.22
C LEU A 24 -36.46 10.73 -17.08
N ALA A 25 -36.90 10.20 -15.94
CA ALA A 25 -35.99 9.77 -14.88
C ALA A 25 -34.99 8.72 -15.43
N PRO A 26 -33.68 8.83 -15.14
CA PRO A 26 -32.68 7.88 -15.59
C PRO A 26 -32.97 6.46 -15.08
N LEU A 27 -32.62 5.47 -15.91
CA LEU A 27 -32.64 4.05 -15.58
C LEU A 27 -31.21 3.52 -15.55
N PHE A 28 -30.69 3.24 -14.38
CA PHE A 28 -29.37 2.64 -14.19
C PHE A 28 -29.46 1.11 -14.23
N LYS A 29 -28.49 0.47 -14.88
CA LYS A 29 -28.38 -0.99 -14.94
C LYS A 29 -27.13 -1.46 -14.23
N SER A 30 -27.26 -2.55 -13.49
CA SER A 30 -26.18 -3.16 -12.72
C SER A 30 -25.59 -4.37 -13.46
N LYS A 31 -24.28 -4.61 -13.29
CA LYS A 31 -23.57 -5.74 -13.93
C LYS A 31 -23.98 -7.09 -13.34
N ASP A 32 -24.17 -7.14 -12.03
CA ASP A 32 -24.59 -8.33 -11.27
C ASP A 32 -26.06 -8.19 -10.86
N SER A 33 -26.91 -7.91 -11.85
CA SER A 33 -28.30 -7.53 -11.62
C SER A 33 -29.17 -8.70 -11.15
N VAL A 34 -30.09 -8.42 -10.23
CA VAL A 34 -31.21 -9.30 -9.91
C VAL A 34 -32.29 -9.13 -10.99
N PRO A 35 -32.73 -10.22 -11.67
CA PRO A 35 -33.77 -10.12 -12.70
C PRO A 35 -35.05 -9.46 -12.20
N ASP A 36 -35.60 -8.53 -12.99
CA ASP A 36 -36.85 -7.81 -12.77
C ASP A 36 -36.96 -7.00 -11.46
N SER A 37 -35.90 -6.92 -10.63
CA SER A 37 -35.86 -6.17 -9.38
C SER A 37 -35.25 -4.78 -9.58
N TYR A 38 -35.91 -3.76 -9.05
CA TYR A 38 -35.51 -2.37 -9.21
C TYR A 38 -35.72 -1.56 -7.93
N ILE A 39 -34.90 -0.54 -7.77
CA ILE A 39 -34.98 0.50 -6.74
C ILE A 39 -35.48 1.78 -7.42
N VAL A 40 -36.52 2.40 -6.87
CA VAL A 40 -37.10 3.67 -7.31
C VAL A 40 -36.84 4.71 -6.23
N LYS A 41 -36.08 5.76 -6.57
CA LYS A 41 -35.84 6.92 -5.70
C LYS A 41 -36.70 8.10 -6.14
N PHE A 42 -37.38 8.74 -5.21
CA PHE A 42 -38.06 10.02 -5.43
C PHE A 42 -37.16 11.20 -5.05
N LYS A 43 -37.47 12.39 -5.59
CA LYS A 43 -36.76 13.64 -5.30
C LYS A 43 -36.89 14.02 -3.81
N ASP A 44 -35.84 14.59 -3.24
CA ASP A 44 -35.73 14.89 -1.80
C ASP A 44 -36.81 15.86 -1.24
N GLY A 45 -37.62 16.51 -2.10
CA GLY A 45 -38.71 17.42 -1.74
C GLY A 45 -40.13 16.87 -1.90
N ILE A 46 -40.31 15.57 -2.20
CA ILE A 46 -41.64 14.98 -2.34
C ILE A 46 -42.43 15.05 -1.02
N SER A 47 -43.70 15.46 -1.09
CA SER A 47 -44.58 15.45 0.09
C SER A 47 -44.94 14.01 0.49
N SER A 48 -45.15 13.76 1.79
CA SER A 48 -45.57 12.43 2.27
C SER A 48 -46.83 11.94 1.56
N THR A 49 -47.81 12.81 1.31
CA THR A 49 -49.04 12.47 0.58
C THR A 49 -48.78 12.08 -0.88
N SER A 50 -47.87 12.75 -1.59
CA SER A 50 -47.51 12.40 -2.98
C SER A 50 -46.75 11.07 -3.02
N PHE A 51 -45.84 10.87 -2.06
CA PHE A 51 -45.11 9.62 -1.89
C PHE A 51 -46.05 8.44 -1.59
N ASP A 52 -46.94 8.58 -0.61
CA ASP A 52 -47.88 7.53 -0.20
C ASP A 52 -48.89 7.19 -1.31
N SER A 53 -49.37 8.19 -2.04
CA SER A 53 -50.32 7.97 -3.15
C SER A 53 -49.67 7.23 -4.33
N THR A 54 -48.41 7.55 -4.63
CA THR A 54 -47.66 6.83 -5.67
C THR A 54 -47.33 5.42 -5.19
N LEU A 55 -46.84 5.25 -3.96
CA LEU A 55 -46.52 3.96 -3.35
C LEU A 55 -47.73 3.03 -3.26
N ALA A 56 -48.94 3.56 -3.03
CA ALA A 56 -50.18 2.77 -2.99
C ALA A 56 -50.40 1.95 -4.27
N SER A 57 -49.96 2.47 -5.42
CA SER A 57 -50.05 1.78 -6.72
C SER A 57 -49.06 0.62 -6.86
N PHE A 58 -48.03 0.55 -6.01
CA PHE A 58 -46.94 -0.44 -6.07
C PHE A 58 -46.80 -1.26 -4.78
N THR A 59 -47.65 -1.03 -3.77
CA THR A 59 -47.50 -1.62 -2.42
C THR A 59 -47.50 -3.15 -2.43
N TYR A 60 -48.24 -3.77 -3.36
CA TYR A 60 -48.33 -5.23 -3.47
C TYR A 60 -47.11 -5.88 -4.15
N ILE A 61 -46.28 -5.09 -4.82
CA ILE A 61 -45.08 -5.56 -5.54
C ILE A 61 -43.79 -4.95 -4.99
N SER A 62 -43.90 -4.05 -4.01
CA SER A 62 -42.76 -3.49 -3.29
C SER A 62 -42.17 -4.50 -2.32
N HIS A 63 -40.87 -4.75 -2.42
CA HIS A 63 -40.12 -5.57 -1.48
C HIS A 63 -39.78 -4.77 -0.22
N TYR A 64 -39.32 -3.53 -0.38
CA TYR A 64 -38.98 -2.62 0.71
C TYR A 64 -39.41 -1.19 0.40
N VAL A 65 -39.76 -0.43 1.43
CA VAL A 65 -40.05 1.01 1.36
C VAL A 65 -38.99 1.74 2.17
N TYR A 66 -38.42 2.80 1.59
CA TYR A 66 -37.41 3.64 2.19
C TYR A 66 -38.02 5.01 2.48
N ASP A 67 -37.90 5.48 3.71
CA ASP A 67 -38.42 6.78 4.13
C ASP A 67 -37.44 7.61 4.96
N ALA A 68 -36.48 6.95 5.61
CA ALA A 68 -35.49 7.58 6.48
C ALA A 68 -34.19 7.97 5.75
N VAL A 69 -33.68 7.12 4.85
CA VAL A 69 -32.42 7.36 4.12
C VAL A 69 -32.64 8.13 2.81
N PHE A 70 -33.78 7.90 2.18
CA PHE A 70 -34.39 8.66 1.09
C PHE A 70 -35.84 8.19 0.96
N LYS A 71 -36.68 8.94 0.23
CA LYS A 71 -38.05 8.51 -0.11
C LYS A 71 -38.00 7.63 -1.36
N GLY A 72 -38.36 6.35 -1.24
CA GLY A 72 -38.29 5.40 -2.34
C GLY A 72 -38.84 4.03 -1.99
N PHE A 73 -38.78 3.10 -2.94
CA PHE A 73 -39.09 1.69 -2.70
C PHE A 73 -38.31 0.79 -3.66
N SER A 74 -38.14 -0.49 -3.30
CA SER A 74 -37.73 -1.53 -4.23
C SER A 74 -38.92 -2.40 -4.61
N ALA A 75 -38.99 -2.87 -5.85
CA ALA A 75 -40.08 -3.68 -6.35
C ALA A 75 -39.66 -4.55 -7.54
N THR A 76 -40.45 -5.61 -7.78
CA THR A 76 -40.41 -6.30 -9.07
C THR A 76 -41.19 -5.47 -10.10
N LEU A 77 -40.53 -4.95 -11.13
CA LEU A 77 -41.14 -4.06 -12.12
C LEU A 77 -41.03 -4.63 -13.54
N ASP A 78 -42.13 -4.63 -14.27
CA ASP A 78 -42.13 -4.92 -15.70
C ASP A 78 -41.76 -3.67 -16.53
N SER A 79 -41.59 -3.87 -17.84
CA SER A 79 -41.22 -2.76 -18.74
C SER A 79 -42.27 -1.65 -18.80
N VAL A 80 -43.55 -1.93 -18.52
CA VAL A 80 -44.64 -0.94 -18.55
C VAL A 80 -44.55 -0.07 -17.30
N ALA A 81 -44.40 -0.68 -16.13
CA ALA A 81 -44.22 -0.01 -14.85
C ALA A 81 -42.98 0.90 -14.88
N ILE A 82 -41.85 0.40 -15.39
CA ILE A 82 -40.63 1.21 -15.55
C ILE A 82 -40.90 2.42 -16.44
N ARG A 83 -41.56 2.24 -17.60
CA ARG A 83 -41.87 3.36 -18.51
C ARG A 83 -42.76 4.42 -17.85
N ASN A 84 -43.73 4.00 -17.04
CA ASN A 84 -44.62 4.92 -16.34
C ASN A 84 -43.91 5.66 -15.21
N LEU A 85 -43.13 4.93 -14.39
CA LEU A 85 -42.35 5.52 -13.29
C LEU A 85 -41.30 6.51 -13.81
N ARG A 86 -40.65 6.22 -14.94
CA ARG A 86 -39.71 7.17 -15.56
C ARG A 86 -40.37 8.47 -16.04
N ARG A 87 -41.69 8.50 -16.24
CA ARG A 87 -42.46 9.69 -16.61
C ARG A 87 -43.03 10.43 -15.39
N HIS A 88 -42.93 9.85 -14.20
CA HIS A 88 -43.49 10.46 -13.00
C HIS A 88 -42.65 11.67 -12.58
N PRO A 89 -43.25 12.85 -12.36
CA PRO A 89 -42.51 14.10 -12.13
C PRO A 89 -41.66 14.07 -10.86
N ASP A 90 -42.06 13.28 -9.86
CA ASP A 90 -41.37 13.18 -8.58
C ASP A 90 -40.32 12.05 -8.51
N VAL A 91 -40.23 11.17 -9.52
CA VAL A 91 -39.20 10.12 -9.55
C VAL A 91 -37.88 10.74 -9.97
N GLU A 92 -36.85 10.55 -9.16
CA GLU A 92 -35.50 11.04 -9.44
C GLU A 92 -34.71 10.06 -10.30
N PHE A 93 -34.74 8.77 -9.96
CA PHE A 93 -34.15 7.72 -10.79
C PHE A 93 -34.75 6.34 -10.49
N ILE A 94 -34.51 5.42 -11.42
CA ILE A 94 -34.74 3.98 -11.25
C ILE A 94 -33.40 3.27 -11.44
N GLU A 95 -33.07 2.33 -10.57
CA GLU A 95 -31.84 1.54 -10.65
C GLU A 95 -32.17 0.05 -10.57
N GLN A 96 -31.57 -0.77 -11.44
CA GLN A 96 -31.72 -2.21 -11.37
C GLN A 96 -30.95 -2.75 -10.17
N ASP A 97 -31.66 -3.50 -9.32
CA ASP A 97 -31.12 -4.08 -8.09
C ASP A 97 -29.99 -5.09 -8.40
N ALA A 98 -29.07 -5.27 -7.46
CA ALA A 98 -27.84 -6.03 -7.68
C ALA A 98 -27.42 -6.82 -6.45
N THR A 99 -26.76 -7.95 -6.68
CA THR A 99 -26.22 -8.76 -5.59
C THR A 99 -24.95 -8.14 -5.00
N PHE A 100 -24.91 -7.98 -3.69
CA PHE A 100 -23.68 -7.71 -2.93
C PHE A 100 -23.18 -9.01 -2.28
N THR A 101 -21.89 -9.33 -2.44
CA THR A 101 -21.26 -10.51 -1.83
C THR A 101 -20.29 -10.14 -0.71
N ILE A 102 -20.27 -10.92 0.37
CA ILE A 102 -19.31 -10.81 1.47
C ILE A 102 -17.96 -11.39 1.02
N ASN A 103 -16.84 -10.69 1.25
CA ASN A 103 -15.50 -11.20 0.96
C ASN A 103 -15.16 -12.43 1.83
N GLY A 104 -14.90 -13.58 1.19
CA GLY A 104 -14.79 -14.91 1.82
C GLY A 104 -13.44 -15.21 2.47
N PHE A 105 -13.24 -14.71 3.68
CA PHE A 105 -12.13 -15.19 4.52
C PHE A 105 -12.41 -16.63 5.00
N VAL A 106 -11.40 -17.49 4.89
CA VAL A 106 -11.39 -18.88 5.35
C VAL A 106 -10.47 -19.00 6.55
N GLU A 107 -10.87 -19.79 7.54
CA GLU A 107 -10.06 -20.16 8.70
C GLU A 107 -9.48 -21.56 8.52
N GLN A 108 -8.16 -21.69 8.54
CA GLN A 108 -7.48 -22.96 8.78
C GLN A 108 -7.15 -23.06 10.27
N LYS A 109 -7.83 -23.97 10.98
CA LYS A 109 -7.53 -24.30 12.38
C LYS A 109 -6.26 -25.14 12.48
N ASN A 110 -5.57 -25.05 13.61
CA ASN A 110 -4.30 -25.75 13.88
C ASN A 110 -3.24 -25.47 12.80
N ALA A 111 -3.18 -24.23 12.32
CA ALA A 111 -2.18 -23.81 11.36
C ALA A 111 -0.78 -23.78 11.99
N PRO A 112 0.28 -24.06 11.20
CA PRO A 112 1.65 -23.77 11.60
C PRO A 112 1.78 -22.35 12.15
N TRP A 113 2.63 -22.17 13.17
CA TRP A 113 2.74 -20.92 13.91
C TRP A 113 3.03 -19.73 13.00
N ASN A 114 3.82 -19.92 11.94
CA ASN A 114 4.14 -18.88 10.97
C ASN A 114 2.91 -18.39 10.21
N LEU A 115 2.02 -19.28 9.79
CA LEU A 115 0.77 -18.90 9.13
C LEU A 115 -0.16 -18.17 10.10
N ALA A 116 -0.30 -18.69 11.32
CA ALA A 116 -1.12 -18.04 12.32
C ALA A 116 -0.59 -16.64 12.70
N ARG A 117 0.74 -16.50 12.79
CA ARG A 117 1.41 -15.24 13.12
C ARG A 117 1.21 -14.17 12.08
N ILE A 118 1.22 -14.51 10.78
CA ILE A 118 1.11 -13.52 9.70
C ILE A 118 -0.34 -13.05 9.48
N SER A 119 -1.34 -13.82 9.92
CA SER A 119 -2.75 -13.43 9.82
C SER A 119 -3.29 -12.73 11.07
N HIS A 120 -2.51 -12.60 12.14
CA HIS A 120 -2.94 -12.01 13.41
C HIS A 120 -1.96 -10.93 13.90
N ARG A 121 -2.50 -9.85 14.50
CA ARG A 121 -1.67 -8.81 15.13
C ARG A 121 -1.10 -9.26 16.48
N GLN A 122 -1.89 -10.01 17.24
CA GLN A 122 -1.52 -10.58 18.54
C GLN A 122 -0.87 -11.96 18.34
N ARG A 123 0.12 -12.28 19.18
CA ARG A 123 0.75 -13.61 19.23
C ARG A 123 -0.19 -14.67 19.81
N GLY A 124 0.16 -15.94 19.59
CA GLY A 124 -0.50 -17.08 20.25
C GLY A 124 -1.75 -17.61 19.54
N SER A 125 -2.15 -17.03 18.40
CA SER A 125 -3.17 -17.65 17.55
C SER A 125 -2.66 -18.99 17.00
N THR A 126 -3.58 -19.93 16.85
CA THR A 126 -3.36 -21.25 16.21
C THR A 126 -4.15 -21.38 14.90
N SER A 127 -4.79 -20.29 14.46
CA SER A 127 -5.57 -20.25 13.24
C SER A 127 -4.91 -19.37 12.19
N TYR A 128 -5.01 -19.77 10.92
CA TYR A 128 -4.64 -18.94 9.79
C TYR A 128 -5.90 -18.42 9.08
N ILE A 129 -6.08 -17.11 9.05
CA ILE A 129 -7.21 -16.45 8.39
C ILE A 129 -6.71 -15.86 7.07
N TYR A 130 -7.26 -16.33 5.96
CA TYR A 130 -6.82 -15.95 4.62
C TYR A 130 -8.00 -15.85 3.65
N ASP A 131 -7.80 -15.15 2.55
CA ASP A 131 -8.78 -15.09 1.48
C ASP A 131 -8.75 -16.42 0.70
N ASP A 132 -9.91 -17.03 0.42
CA ASP A 132 -9.91 -18.29 -0.33
C ASP A 132 -9.22 -18.17 -1.70
N SER A 133 -9.20 -16.97 -2.30
CA SER A 133 -8.51 -16.69 -3.57
C SER A 133 -6.99 -16.47 -3.43
N ALA A 134 -6.39 -16.69 -2.25
CA ALA A 134 -4.97 -16.42 -1.99
C ALA A 134 -4.03 -17.13 -2.99
N GLY A 135 -3.36 -16.34 -3.83
CA GLY A 135 -2.45 -16.82 -4.88
C GLY A 135 -3.11 -17.17 -6.22
N GLU A 136 -4.43 -17.04 -6.35
CA GLU A 136 -5.12 -17.33 -7.60
C GLU A 136 -4.69 -16.36 -8.70
N GLY A 137 -4.25 -16.90 -9.84
CA GLY A 137 -3.79 -16.10 -10.97
C GLY A 137 -2.39 -15.50 -10.81
N THR A 138 -1.62 -15.91 -9.80
CA THR A 138 -0.22 -15.51 -9.59
C THR A 138 0.76 -16.62 -9.95
N CYS A 139 2.01 -16.25 -10.22
CA CYS A 139 3.11 -17.17 -10.46
C CYS A 139 4.29 -16.86 -9.55
N SER A 140 4.79 -17.91 -8.89
CA SER A 140 5.85 -17.84 -7.89
C SER A 140 7.07 -18.63 -8.36
N TYR A 141 8.12 -17.92 -8.74
CA TYR A 141 9.41 -18.50 -9.11
C TYR A 141 10.25 -18.76 -7.87
N ILE A 142 10.83 -19.95 -7.79
CA ILE A 142 11.73 -20.38 -6.73
C ILE A 142 13.12 -20.50 -7.36
N ILE A 143 13.95 -19.46 -7.20
CA ILE A 143 15.32 -19.44 -7.68
C ILE A 143 16.20 -20.02 -6.57
N ASP A 144 16.47 -21.32 -6.63
CA ASP A 144 17.10 -22.07 -5.54
C ASP A 144 17.73 -23.40 -6.03
N THR A 145 17.64 -24.46 -5.23
CA THR A 145 18.07 -25.84 -5.48
C THR A 145 17.09 -26.65 -6.35
N GLY A 146 16.02 -26.02 -6.86
CA GLY A 146 14.94 -26.66 -7.61
C GLY A 146 13.71 -26.93 -6.74
N ILE A 147 12.72 -27.65 -7.26
CA ILE A 147 11.58 -28.13 -6.46
C ILE A 147 11.27 -29.60 -6.75
N GLU A 148 10.78 -30.36 -5.76
CA GLU A 148 10.11 -31.64 -5.99
C GLU A 148 8.70 -31.35 -6.53
N ALA A 149 8.59 -31.09 -7.83
CA ALA A 149 7.32 -30.68 -8.46
C ALA A 149 6.17 -31.70 -8.26
N THR A 150 6.50 -32.97 -8.04
CA THR A 150 5.57 -34.07 -7.79
C THR A 150 5.10 -34.17 -6.34
N HIS A 151 5.57 -33.28 -5.45
CA HIS A 151 5.19 -33.32 -4.04
C HIS A 151 3.65 -33.19 -3.89
N PRO A 152 2.96 -34.08 -3.15
CA PRO A 152 1.49 -34.12 -3.11
C PRO A 152 0.84 -32.80 -2.68
N GLN A 153 1.50 -32.06 -1.79
CA GLN A 153 1.07 -30.75 -1.30
C GLN A 153 0.96 -29.65 -2.37
N PHE A 154 1.57 -29.82 -3.56
CA PHE A 154 1.45 -28.87 -4.66
C PHE A 154 0.25 -29.14 -5.56
N GLY A 155 -0.34 -30.35 -5.51
CA GLY A 155 -1.54 -30.68 -6.28
C GLY A 155 -1.44 -30.40 -7.79
N GLY A 156 -0.26 -30.62 -8.37
CA GLY A 156 0.02 -30.38 -9.79
C GLY A 156 0.27 -28.91 -10.18
N ARG A 157 0.33 -27.97 -9.21
CA ARG A 157 0.61 -26.55 -9.47
C ARG A 157 2.10 -26.21 -9.58
N ALA A 158 2.98 -27.18 -9.37
CA ALA A 158 4.42 -27.02 -9.37
C ALA A 158 5.07 -27.59 -10.64
N GLN A 159 6.06 -26.89 -11.17
CA GLN A 159 6.85 -27.34 -12.32
C GLN A 159 8.31 -26.87 -12.22
N ASN A 160 9.28 -27.73 -12.49
CA ASN A 160 10.65 -27.30 -12.78
C ASN A 160 10.74 -26.82 -14.23
N ILE A 161 11.18 -25.59 -14.44
CA ILE A 161 11.15 -24.97 -15.78
C ILE A 161 12.54 -24.66 -16.34
N LYS A 162 13.57 -24.57 -15.49
CA LYS A 162 14.95 -24.35 -15.92
C LYS A 162 15.96 -24.80 -14.86
N SER A 163 17.11 -25.26 -15.32
CA SER A 163 18.30 -25.47 -14.48
C SER A 163 19.54 -24.85 -15.12
N PHE A 164 20.42 -24.34 -14.27
CA PHE A 164 21.76 -23.83 -14.58
C PHE A 164 22.86 -24.70 -13.96
N VAL A 165 22.48 -25.88 -13.46
CA VAL A 165 23.38 -26.93 -12.97
C VAL A 165 23.00 -28.27 -13.61
N ASN A 166 23.79 -29.32 -13.38
CA ASN A 166 23.71 -30.59 -14.14
C ASN A 166 22.42 -31.43 -13.92
N THR A 167 21.50 -31.02 -13.04
CA THR A 167 20.22 -31.69 -12.77
C THR A 167 19.09 -30.67 -12.70
N ALA A 168 17.84 -31.07 -12.96
CA ALA A 168 16.68 -30.17 -12.92
C ALA A 168 15.79 -30.33 -11.68
N THR A 169 15.90 -31.45 -10.99
CA THR A 169 15.14 -31.77 -9.77
C THR A 169 15.86 -31.26 -8.52
N ASP A 170 15.11 -31.04 -7.44
CA ASP A 170 15.68 -30.72 -6.14
C ASP A 170 16.33 -31.97 -5.52
N GLY A 171 17.64 -31.93 -5.32
CA GLY A 171 18.39 -32.95 -4.59
C GLY A 171 18.83 -32.50 -3.19
N ASN A 172 18.54 -31.25 -2.82
CA ASN A 172 18.91 -30.67 -1.53
C ASN A 172 17.72 -30.64 -0.54
N GLY A 173 16.53 -30.28 -1.04
CA GLY A 173 15.29 -30.14 -0.28
C GLY A 173 14.96 -28.69 0.10
N HIS A 174 15.94 -27.78 0.06
CA HIS A 174 15.74 -26.38 0.43
C HIS A 174 14.70 -25.68 -0.45
N GLY A 175 14.81 -25.79 -1.77
CA GLY A 175 13.88 -25.15 -2.70
C GLY A 175 12.47 -25.73 -2.61
N THR A 176 12.36 -27.05 -2.39
CA THR A 176 11.08 -27.71 -2.10
C THR A 176 10.43 -27.16 -0.83
N HIS A 177 11.21 -26.94 0.24
CA HIS A 177 10.71 -26.36 1.49
C HIS A 177 10.14 -24.95 1.31
N LEU A 178 10.88 -24.09 0.59
CA LEU A 178 10.46 -22.73 0.28
C LEU A 178 9.20 -22.70 -0.59
N ALA A 179 9.14 -23.55 -1.61
CA ALA A 179 7.96 -23.72 -2.45
C ALA A 179 6.73 -24.12 -1.61
N GLY A 180 6.93 -24.95 -0.59
CA GLY A 180 5.90 -25.32 0.38
C GLY A 180 5.35 -24.14 1.18
N ILE A 181 6.22 -23.29 1.71
CA ILE A 181 5.82 -22.09 2.49
C ILE A 181 5.03 -21.13 1.61
N ILE A 182 5.42 -21.02 0.34
CA ILE A 182 4.76 -20.10 -0.59
C ILE A 182 3.41 -20.66 -1.04
N GLY A 183 3.34 -21.91 -1.48
CA GLY A 183 2.20 -22.38 -2.27
C GLY A 183 1.68 -23.79 -1.99
N SER A 184 2.12 -24.48 -0.92
CA SER A 184 1.50 -25.77 -0.56
C SER A 184 0.05 -25.64 -0.08
N ALA A 185 -0.70 -26.74 -0.12
CA ALA A 185 -2.08 -26.77 0.36
C ALA A 185 -2.20 -26.54 1.88
N ILE A 186 -1.30 -27.12 2.68
CA ILE A 186 -1.37 -27.06 4.15
C ILE A 186 -0.49 -25.95 4.74
N TYR A 187 0.73 -25.77 4.22
CA TYR A 187 1.75 -24.88 4.80
C TYR A 187 1.89 -23.55 4.02
N GLY A 188 1.20 -23.43 2.89
CA GLY A 188 1.35 -22.32 1.96
C GLY A 188 0.58 -21.07 2.37
N VAL A 189 1.20 -19.91 2.17
CA VAL A 189 0.57 -18.59 2.29
C VAL A 189 -0.35 -18.32 1.08
N ALA A 190 0.14 -18.55 -0.14
CA ALA A 190 -0.56 -18.31 -1.39
C ALA A 190 -1.00 -19.63 -2.03
N LYS A 191 -1.97 -20.29 -1.40
CA LYS A 191 -2.35 -21.69 -1.68
C LYS A 191 -2.84 -21.97 -3.10
N LYS A 192 -3.19 -20.96 -3.89
CA LYS A 192 -3.62 -21.11 -5.30
C LYS A 192 -2.57 -20.63 -6.32
N THR A 193 -1.36 -20.24 -5.89
CA THR A 193 -0.29 -19.82 -6.80
C THR A 193 0.25 -20.99 -7.62
N LYS A 194 0.72 -20.70 -8.85
CA LYS A 194 1.55 -21.62 -9.65
C LYS A 194 3.00 -21.50 -9.19
N LEU A 195 3.66 -22.63 -8.98
CA LEU A 195 5.04 -22.71 -8.49
C LEU A 195 5.98 -23.11 -9.63
N TYR A 196 7.02 -22.32 -9.85
CA TYR A 196 8.03 -22.59 -10.87
C TYR A 196 9.42 -22.70 -10.27
N GLY A 197 10.01 -23.89 -10.32
CA GLY A 197 11.38 -24.15 -9.90
C GLY A 197 12.38 -23.70 -10.95
N VAL A 198 13.31 -22.84 -10.56
CA VAL A 198 14.45 -22.39 -11.36
C VAL A 198 15.71 -22.73 -10.59
N LYS A 199 16.38 -23.82 -10.98
CA LYS A 199 17.52 -24.35 -10.23
C LYS A 199 18.80 -23.63 -10.61
N CYS A 200 19.41 -22.92 -9.66
CA CYS A 200 20.72 -22.28 -9.81
C CYS A 200 21.75 -22.74 -8.76
N LEU A 201 21.30 -23.51 -7.77
CA LEU A 201 22.14 -24.17 -6.76
C LEU A 201 22.13 -25.68 -6.99
N ASP A 202 23.27 -26.33 -6.78
CA ASP A 202 23.42 -27.79 -6.87
C ASP A 202 22.79 -28.51 -5.66
N ASP A 203 22.94 -29.84 -5.62
CA ASP A 203 22.34 -30.67 -4.56
C ASP A 203 23.02 -30.46 -3.19
N GLN A 204 24.17 -29.78 -3.16
CA GLN A 204 24.84 -29.33 -1.93
C GLN A 204 24.44 -27.90 -1.54
N GLY A 205 23.49 -27.28 -2.25
CA GLY A 205 23.06 -25.91 -1.98
C GLY A 205 24.04 -24.84 -2.46
N SER A 206 24.99 -25.21 -3.33
CA SER A 206 26.05 -24.32 -3.81
C SER A 206 25.81 -23.89 -5.26
N GLY A 207 26.14 -22.65 -5.59
CA GLY A 207 26.03 -22.14 -6.96
C GLY A 207 26.92 -20.92 -7.18
N THR A 208 27.23 -20.66 -8.44
CA THR A 208 28.07 -19.51 -8.81
C THR A 208 27.22 -18.25 -8.96
N THR A 209 27.86 -17.09 -8.81
CA THR A 209 27.23 -15.79 -9.16
C THR A 209 26.66 -15.80 -10.59
N SER A 210 27.34 -16.43 -11.55
CA SER A 210 26.87 -16.52 -12.94
C SER A 210 25.58 -17.34 -13.05
N ASN A 211 25.44 -18.44 -12.32
CA ASN A 211 24.21 -19.25 -12.33
C ASN A 211 23.02 -18.47 -11.76
N VAL A 212 23.25 -17.76 -10.65
CA VAL A 212 22.20 -16.94 -10.01
C VAL A 212 21.76 -15.79 -10.94
N ILE A 213 22.69 -15.13 -11.61
CA ILE A 213 22.38 -14.08 -12.59
C ILE A 213 21.63 -14.65 -13.80
N ALA A 214 22.07 -15.79 -14.33
CA ALA A 214 21.41 -16.45 -15.46
C ALA A 214 19.97 -16.89 -15.11
N ALA A 215 19.73 -17.31 -13.86
CA ALA A 215 18.40 -17.61 -13.37
C ALA A 215 17.49 -16.37 -13.31
N MET A 216 17.99 -15.24 -12.78
CA MET A 216 17.24 -13.99 -12.77
C MET A 216 16.91 -13.51 -14.19
N ASP A 217 17.87 -13.57 -15.12
CA ASP A 217 17.66 -13.21 -16.52
C ASP A 217 16.59 -14.10 -17.20
N PHE A 218 16.62 -15.41 -16.93
CA PHE A 218 15.62 -16.33 -17.44
C PHE A 218 14.23 -16.01 -16.89
N VAL A 219 14.08 -15.76 -15.57
CA VAL A 219 12.79 -15.43 -14.96
C VAL A 219 12.23 -14.13 -15.53
N ALA A 220 13.06 -13.10 -15.73
CA ALA A 220 12.63 -11.83 -16.31
C ALA A 220 12.04 -11.99 -17.73
N LYS A 221 12.48 -12.99 -18.48
CA LYS A 221 11.97 -13.33 -19.82
C LYS A 221 10.73 -14.22 -19.74
N ASP A 222 10.81 -15.30 -18.96
CA ASP A 222 9.75 -16.30 -18.84
C ASP A 222 8.47 -15.70 -18.26
N ALA A 223 8.58 -14.84 -17.23
CA ALA A 223 7.43 -14.23 -16.55
C ALA A 223 6.51 -13.44 -17.49
N LYS A 224 7.06 -12.82 -18.54
CA LYS A 224 6.27 -12.08 -19.55
C LYS A 224 5.41 -12.98 -20.43
N THR A 225 5.75 -14.27 -20.52
CA THR A 225 5.07 -15.25 -21.35
C THR A 225 3.99 -16.04 -20.59
N ARG A 226 3.94 -15.93 -19.26
CA ARG A 226 3.03 -16.72 -18.43
C ARG A 226 1.69 -16.02 -18.25
N GLY A 227 0.60 -16.78 -18.31
CA GLY A 227 -0.76 -16.31 -18.00
C GLY A 227 -0.99 -16.17 -16.50
N CYS A 228 -0.38 -15.14 -15.88
CA CYS A 228 -0.48 -14.85 -14.44
C CYS A 228 -1.04 -13.42 -14.26
N PRO A 229 -2.36 -13.21 -14.48
CA PRO A 229 -2.96 -11.88 -14.57
C PRO A 229 -2.87 -11.06 -13.28
N LYS A 230 -2.63 -11.71 -12.12
CA LYS A 230 -2.44 -11.02 -10.83
C LYS A 230 -0.96 -10.79 -10.48
N GLY A 231 -0.03 -11.10 -11.39
CA GLY A 231 1.40 -10.80 -11.26
C GLY A 231 2.30 -12.01 -11.02
N ALA A 232 3.60 -11.74 -11.04
CA ALA A 232 4.66 -12.71 -10.80
C ALA A 232 5.59 -12.25 -9.66
N MET A 233 6.08 -13.22 -8.90
CA MET A 233 7.11 -13.00 -7.87
C MET A 233 8.25 -14.00 -8.02
N ALA A 234 9.45 -13.62 -7.58
CA ALA A 234 10.60 -14.49 -7.46
C ALA A 234 11.11 -14.51 -6.01
N ASN A 235 11.32 -15.70 -5.46
CA ASN A 235 11.91 -15.91 -4.15
C ASN A 235 13.36 -16.38 -4.33
N MET A 236 14.28 -15.70 -3.65
CA MET A 236 15.70 -16.01 -3.61
C MET A 236 16.15 -16.11 -2.14
N SER A 237 15.93 -17.26 -1.52
CA SER A 237 16.41 -17.52 -0.15
C SER A 237 17.86 -18.00 -0.15
N LEU A 238 18.67 -17.36 -0.97
CA LEU A 238 20.09 -17.59 -1.15
C LEU A 238 20.84 -16.29 -0.92
N GLY A 239 22.14 -16.39 -0.67
CA GLY A 239 22.97 -15.20 -0.53
C GLY A 239 24.43 -15.54 -0.46
N GLY A 240 25.25 -14.52 -0.66
CA GLY A 240 26.68 -14.57 -0.48
C GLY A 240 27.22 -13.20 -0.12
N GLY A 241 28.54 -13.04 -0.15
CA GLY A 241 29.15 -11.73 -0.05
C GLY A 241 28.63 -10.75 -1.12
N TYR A 242 28.80 -9.46 -0.86
CA TYR A 242 28.39 -8.40 -1.78
C TYR A 242 28.87 -8.66 -3.22
N SER A 243 27.96 -8.49 -4.17
CA SER A 243 28.22 -8.59 -5.60
C SER A 243 27.39 -7.57 -6.35
N ALA A 244 28.08 -6.56 -6.91
CA ALA A 244 27.45 -5.53 -7.74
C ALA A 244 26.69 -6.12 -8.94
N ALA A 245 27.19 -7.23 -9.51
CA ALA A 245 26.55 -7.91 -10.63
C ALA A 245 25.24 -8.61 -10.22
N VAL A 246 25.22 -9.26 -9.06
CA VAL A 246 23.99 -9.88 -8.51
C VAL A 246 22.96 -8.81 -8.19
N ASN A 247 23.36 -7.72 -7.53
CA ASN A 247 22.46 -6.61 -7.21
C ASN A 247 21.87 -5.98 -8.48
N LYS A 248 22.70 -5.69 -9.48
CA LYS A 248 22.23 -5.13 -10.75
C LYS A 248 21.25 -6.05 -11.48
N ALA A 249 21.49 -7.35 -11.45
CA ALA A 249 20.59 -8.34 -12.05
C ALA A 249 19.28 -8.46 -11.26
N ALA A 250 19.32 -8.40 -9.93
CA ALA A 250 18.14 -8.38 -9.08
C ALA A 250 17.28 -7.12 -9.33
N ALA A 251 17.91 -5.94 -9.42
CA ALA A 251 17.24 -4.70 -9.81
C ALA A 251 16.57 -4.80 -11.19
N SER A 252 17.25 -5.44 -12.14
CA SER A 252 16.73 -5.65 -13.50
C SER A 252 15.55 -6.63 -13.52
N LEU A 253 15.57 -7.65 -12.66
CA LEU A 253 14.44 -8.55 -12.47
C LEU A 253 13.24 -7.82 -11.87
N VAL A 254 13.45 -6.96 -10.87
CA VAL A 254 12.38 -6.09 -10.32
C VAL A 254 11.80 -5.19 -11.41
N ALA A 255 12.67 -4.50 -12.16
CA ALA A 255 12.26 -3.61 -13.25
C ALA A 255 11.50 -4.33 -14.38
N SER A 256 11.62 -5.67 -14.49
CA SER A 256 10.86 -6.46 -15.45
C SER A 256 9.38 -6.66 -15.06
N GLY A 257 8.97 -6.19 -13.88
CA GLY A 257 7.62 -6.33 -13.34
C GLY A 257 7.45 -7.53 -12.41
N VAL A 258 8.54 -8.18 -12.00
CA VAL A 258 8.54 -9.30 -11.04
C VAL A 258 8.80 -8.76 -9.65
N PHE A 259 7.94 -9.06 -8.68
CA PHE A 259 8.24 -8.77 -7.28
C PHE A 259 9.35 -9.71 -6.77
N VAL A 260 10.47 -9.19 -6.30
CA VAL A 260 11.61 -10.01 -5.86
C VAL A 260 11.72 -9.99 -4.34
N SER A 261 11.65 -11.18 -3.76
CA SER A 261 11.90 -11.47 -2.35
C SER A 261 13.29 -12.07 -2.18
N VAL A 262 14.03 -11.58 -1.20
CA VAL A 262 15.35 -12.13 -0.87
C VAL A 262 15.53 -12.29 0.64
N ALA A 263 16.32 -13.30 1.03
CA ALA A 263 16.71 -13.44 2.42
C ALA A 263 17.75 -12.37 2.80
N ALA A 264 17.64 -11.78 3.99
CA ALA A 264 18.66 -10.86 4.52
C ALA A 264 20.04 -11.55 4.70
N GLY A 265 20.03 -12.87 4.86
CA GLY A 265 21.20 -13.70 5.13
C GLY A 265 21.19 -14.28 6.54
N GLY A 266 22.00 -15.33 6.74
CA GLY A 266 21.95 -16.21 7.93
C GLY A 266 23.21 -16.18 8.80
N SER A 267 23.96 -15.07 8.80
CA SER A 267 25.26 -14.97 9.46
C SER A 267 25.27 -14.07 10.69
N GLY A 268 24.13 -13.44 11.04
CA GLY A 268 24.06 -12.45 12.11
C GLY A 268 24.95 -11.23 11.82
N THR A 269 25.04 -10.81 10.57
CA THR A 269 25.84 -9.65 10.13
C THR A 269 24.96 -8.58 9.46
N ASP A 270 25.55 -7.44 9.13
CA ASP A 270 24.86 -6.38 8.38
C ASP A 270 24.57 -6.84 6.94
N ALA A 271 23.28 -6.90 6.58
CA ALA A 271 22.78 -7.37 5.29
C ALA A 271 23.28 -6.53 4.11
N LYS A 272 23.72 -5.28 4.35
CA LYS A 272 24.32 -4.43 3.31
C LYS A 272 25.58 -5.04 2.67
N ASN A 273 26.22 -5.97 3.38
CA ASN A 273 27.43 -6.66 2.92
C ASN A 273 27.14 -7.96 2.17
N THR A 274 25.87 -8.25 1.90
CA THR A 274 25.43 -9.48 1.24
C THR A 274 24.58 -9.19 0.02
N SER A 275 24.62 -10.08 -0.97
CA SER A 275 23.83 -9.96 -2.19
C SER A 275 22.99 -11.22 -2.39
N PRO A 276 21.73 -11.09 -2.86
CA PRO A 276 21.07 -9.87 -3.35
C PRO A 276 20.50 -8.92 -2.27
N ALA A 277 20.59 -9.25 -0.97
CA ALA A 277 19.98 -8.49 0.15
C ALA A 277 20.32 -6.98 0.20
N SER A 278 21.48 -6.58 -0.30
CA SER A 278 21.91 -5.17 -0.33
C SER A 278 21.35 -4.35 -1.50
N GLU A 279 20.62 -4.98 -2.44
CA GLU A 279 19.97 -4.28 -3.55
C GLU A 279 18.70 -3.56 -3.05
N PRO A 280 18.59 -2.22 -3.18
CA PRO A 280 17.46 -1.49 -2.58
C PRO A 280 16.08 -1.76 -3.17
N THR A 281 16.01 -2.35 -4.36
CA THR A 281 14.75 -2.57 -5.08
C THR A 281 14.10 -3.91 -4.79
N VAL A 282 14.82 -4.86 -4.18
CA VAL A 282 14.25 -6.13 -3.73
C VAL A 282 13.65 -5.98 -2.35
N CYS A 283 12.72 -6.87 -2.00
CA CYS A 283 12.20 -6.97 -0.63
C CYS A 283 13.10 -7.94 0.17
N THR A 284 13.98 -7.35 0.98
CA THR A 284 14.89 -8.06 1.87
C THR A 284 14.22 -8.38 3.20
N VAL A 285 14.14 -9.66 3.53
CA VAL A 285 13.41 -10.14 4.71
C VAL A 285 14.36 -10.66 5.77
N GLY A 286 14.19 -10.25 7.03
CA GLY A 286 14.85 -10.85 8.18
C GLY A 286 14.02 -11.96 8.82
N ALA A 287 14.66 -12.88 9.55
CA ALA A 287 13.96 -13.95 10.26
C ALA A 287 13.61 -13.54 11.70
N SER A 288 12.37 -13.81 12.11
CA SER A 288 11.92 -13.72 13.50
C SER A 288 11.58 -15.09 14.10
N THR A 289 11.63 -15.15 15.43
CA THR A 289 11.16 -16.28 16.24
C THR A 289 9.66 -16.16 16.50
N GLU A 290 9.05 -17.22 17.04
CA GLU A 290 7.66 -17.20 17.51
C GLU A 290 7.38 -16.18 18.65
N LYS A 291 8.45 -15.64 19.25
CA LYS A 291 8.38 -14.63 20.31
C LYS A 291 8.46 -13.19 19.78
N ASP A 292 8.43 -13.00 18.46
CA ASP A 292 8.64 -11.71 17.78
C ASP A 292 10.04 -11.11 18.02
N GLU A 293 11.02 -11.95 18.30
CA GLU A 293 12.42 -11.57 18.42
C GLU A 293 13.14 -11.83 17.09
N ARG A 294 14.16 -11.02 16.75
CA ARG A 294 15.05 -11.34 15.63
C ARG A 294 15.73 -12.70 15.91
N ALA A 295 15.69 -13.62 14.95
CA ALA A 295 16.45 -14.86 15.03
C ALA A 295 17.95 -14.52 15.10
N SER A 296 18.69 -15.15 16.01
CA SER A 296 20.11 -14.79 16.27
C SER A 296 20.97 -14.79 15.01
N TYR A 297 20.74 -15.76 14.12
CA TYR A 297 21.43 -15.90 12.84
C TYR A 297 20.95 -14.92 11.75
N SER A 298 19.78 -14.29 11.89
CA SER A 298 19.27 -13.38 10.86
C SER A 298 20.22 -12.20 10.71
N ASN A 299 20.64 -11.90 9.49
CA ASN A 299 21.27 -10.63 9.21
C ASN A 299 20.30 -9.47 9.53
N TYR A 300 20.87 -8.29 9.74
CA TYR A 300 20.19 -7.09 10.20
C TYR A 300 20.69 -5.85 9.46
N GLY A 301 20.16 -4.68 9.79
CA GLY A 301 20.61 -3.41 9.25
C GLY A 301 19.54 -2.72 8.39
N PRO A 302 19.84 -1.51 7.91
CA PRO A 302 18.84 -0.62 7.28
C PRO A 302 18.35 -1.11 5.91
N VAL A 303 19.03 -2.10 5.30
CA VAL A 303 18.61 -2.70 4.02
C VAL A 303 17.59 -3.83 4.21
N VAL A 304 17.24 -4.19 5.45
CA VAL A 304 16.19 -5.17 5.74
C VAL A 304 14.85 -4.43 5.78
N ASP A 305 13.93 -4.77 4.87
CA ASP A 305 12.63 -4.11 4.76
C ASP A 305 11.65 -4.55 5.85
N ILE A 306 11.61 -5.86 6.12
CA ILE A 306 10.65 -6.47 7.04
C ILE A 306 11.27 -7.68 7.76
N PHE A 307 10.67 -8.05 8.89
CA PHE A 307 10.90 -9.35 9.52
C PHE A 307 9.70 -10.27 9.31
N ALA A 308 9.95 -11.56 9.09
CA ALA A 308 8.94 -12.59 8.95
C ALA A 308 9.31 -13.84 9.76
N PRO A 309 8.32 -14.68 10.14
CA PRO A 309 8.57 -15.97 10.78
C PRO A 309 9.63 -16.79 10.03
N GLY A 310 10.74 -17.11 10.70
CA GLY A 310 11.86 -17.80 10.06
C GLY A 310 12.49 -18.93 10.86
N VAL A 311 12.02 -19.20 12.08
CA VAL A 311 12.59 -20.25 12.95
C VAL A 311 11.64 -21.43 13.08
N SER A 312 12.12 -22.65 12.82
CA SER A 312 11.32 -23.87 12.97
C SER A 312 10.04 -23.86 12.13
N ILE A 313 10.17 -23.44 10.87
CA ILE A 313 9.04 -23.38 9.94
C ILE A 313 8.77 -24.76 9.37
N LEU A 314 7.57 -25.30 9.65
CA LEU A 314 7.11 -26.57 9.10
C LEU A 314 6.66 -26.36 7.64
N SER A 315 7.25 -27.13 6.72
CA SER A 315 6.89 -27.10 5.30
C SER A 315 7.22 -28.45 4.64
N THR A 316 7.02 -28.53 3.32
CA THR A 316 7.34 -29.67 2.47
C THR A 316 8.83 -29.97 2.44
N TRP A 317 9.18 -31.23 2.18
CA TRP A 317 10.54 -31.74 2.04
C TRP A 317 10.58 -32.85 0.99
N LEU A 318 11.77 -33.33 0.61
CA LEU A 318 11.93 -34.37 -0.41
C LEU A 318 11.19 -35.68 -0.05
N ASN A 319 10.83 -36.43 -1.08
CA ASN A 319 10.10 -37.70 -1.02
C ASN A 319 8.68 -37.56 -0.43
N GLY A 320 8.02 -36.42 -0.66
CA GLY A 320 6.68 -36.16 -0.15
C GLY A 320 6.59 -35.92 1.36
N ALA A 321 7.72 -35.72 2.05
CA ALA A 321 7.77 -35.52 3.49
C ALA A 321 7.44 -34.07 3.89
N SER A 322 7.22 -33.83 5.19
CA SER A 322 7.12 -32.47 5.75
C SER A 322 7.99 -32.37 6.99
N LEU A 323 8.87 -31.37 7.07
CA LEU A 323 9.81 -31.19 8.17
C LEU A 323 9.93 -29.71 8.58
N PRO A 324 10.15 -29.43 9.88
CA PRO A 324 10.56 -28.10 10.31
C PRO A 324 12.03 -27.87 9.95
N LEU A 325 12.35 -26.72 9.35
CA LEU A 325 13.74 -26.30 9.23
C LEU A 325 14.22 -25.77 10.59
N SER A 326 15.06 -26.55 11.27
CA SER A 326 15.80 -26.13 12.46
C SER A 326 17.25 -25.81 12.06
N PRO A 327 17.93 -24.84 12.71
CA PRO A 327 19.36 -24.60 12.50
C PRO A 327 20.24 -25.84 12.77
N ASN A 328 19.69 -26.88 13.42
CA ASN A 328 20.39 -28.14 13.73
C ASN A 328 19.93 -29.36 12.90
N VAL A 329 19.18 -29.22 11.79
CA VAL A 329 18.93 -30.37 10.89
C VAL A 329 20.14 -30.60 9.99
N THR A 330 21.26 -30.90 10.62
CA THR A 330 22.28 -31.80 10.09
C THR A 330 22.17 -33.07 10.93
N SER A 331 21.93 -34.21 10.27
CA SER A 331 21.95 -35.58 10.83
C SER A 331 20.67 -36.10 11.49
N SER A 332 19.93 -36.94 10.75
CA SER A 332 19.34 -38.23 11.18
C SER A 332 18.37 -38.78 10.10
N SER A 333 18.87 -39.18 8.92
CA SER A 333 19.19 -40.58 8.48
C SER A 333 18.05 -41.29 7.71
N PRO A 334 18.28 -42.33 6.85
CA PRO A 334 19.56 -42.99 6.51
C PRO A 334 19.82 -43.23 5.00
N ARG A 335 21.02 -42.87 4.51
CA ARG A 335 22.02 -43.82 3.92
C ARG A 335 23.14 -43.07 3.15
N HIS A 336 24.37 -43.33 3.61
CA HIS A 336 25.68 -43.22 2.95
C HIS A 336 26.38 -41.83 2.80
N HIS A 337 27.33 -41.64 3.73
CA HIS A 337 28.71 -41.14 3.58
C HIS A 337 29.03 -39.63 3.63
N LEU A 338 29.60 -39.24 4.79
CA LEU A 338 30.80 -38.42 5.05
C LEU A 338 30.95 -37.04 4.36
N CYS A 339 30.93 -35.93 5.13
CA CYS A 339 32.09 -35.27 5.78
C CYS A 339 31.78 -33.80 6.17
N PRO A 340 32.56 -33.20 7.10
CA PRO A 340 32.24 -31.95 7.80
C PRO A 340 32.75 -30.72 7.03
N ASN A 341 31.96 -29.65 6.94
CA ASN A 341 32.46 -28.35 6.47
C ASN A 341 31.95 -27.20 7.34
N LYS A 342 32.89 -26.42 7.90
CA LYS A 342 32.70 -25.30 8.82
C LYS A 342 32.10 -24.02 8.18
N HIS A 343 31.38 -24.13 7.07
CA HIS A 343 30.83 -22.98 6.33
C HIS A 343 29.36 -23.15 5.88
N SER A 344 28.61 -24.08 6.47
CA SER A 344 27.17 -24.21 6.21
C SER A 344 26.39 -23.11 6.93
N HIS A 345 25.92 -22.11 6.18
CA HIS A 345 24.96 -21.12 6.67
C HIS A 345 23.63 -21.81 7.01
N PRO A 346 22.96 -21.46 8.12
CA PRO A 346 21.66 -22.02 8.45
C PRO A 346 20.63 -21.65 7.36
N PRO A 347 19.75 -22.59 6.96
CA PRO A 347 18.76 -22.37 5.91
C PRO A 347 17.72 -21.33 6.34
N ASN A 348 17.56 -20.28 5.53
CA ASN A 348 16.70 -19.12 5.80
C ASN A 348 15.31 -19.33 5.17
N SER A 349 14.35 -19.85 5.93
CA SER A 349 12.95 -19.93 5.50
C SER A 349 12.22 -18.62 5.78
N GLN A 350 12.38 -17.60 4.93
CA GLN A 350 11.84 -16.26 5.16
C GLN A 350 10.83 -15.91 4.06
N PHE A 351 9.51 -16.00 4.32
CA PHE A 351 8.52 -15.13 3.65
C PHE A 351 7.10 -15.20 4.22
N ALA A 352 6.43 -14.03 4.27
CA ALA A 352 4.99 -13.88 4.21
C ALA A 352 4.61 -12.43 3.84
N LEU A 353 4.10 -12.19 2.63
CA LEU A 353 3.35 -10.97 2.35
C LEU A 353 2.11 -11.26 1.49
N LYS A 354 1.04 -10.52 1.81
CA LYS A 354 -0.29 -10.63 1.21
C LYS A 354 -0.28 -9.97 -0.17
N LEU A 355 -0.30 -10.76 -1.24
CA LEU A 355 -0.43 -10.28 -2.61
C LEU A 355 -1.83 -9.65 -2.78
N THR A 356 -1.91 -8.32 -2.82
CA THR A 356 -3.09 -7.59 -3.31
C THR A 356 -2.66 -6.67 -4.43
N SER A 357 -3.46 -6.66 -5.50
CA SER A 357 -3.20 -6.04 -6.80
C SER A 357 -3.25 -4.52 -6.76
N SER A 358 -2.23 -3.83 -7.28
CA SER A 358 -2.32 -2.71 -8.25
C SER A 358 -1.05 -1.83 -8.25
N GLY A 359 -0.60 -1.43 -9.45
CA GLY A 359 0.09 -0.14 -9.65
C GLY A 359 1.37 -0.15 -10.48
N GLN A 360 1.30 0.45 -11.66
CA GLN A 360 2.41 0.83 -12.56
C GLN A 360 3.53 1.61 -11.87
N ALA A 361 4.77 1.35 -12.31
CA ALA A 361 5.96 2.11 -11.91
C ALA A 361 6.19 3.33 -12.83
N PRO A 362 6.60 4.49 -12.28
CA PRO A 362 7.30 5.51 -13.04
C PRO A 362 8.81 5.51 -12.73
N ASP A 363 9.56 5.79 -13.78
CA ASP A 363 11.02 5.91 -13.93
C ASP A 363 11.64 7.01 -13.04
N ILE A 364 12.69 6.70 -12.27
CA ILE A 364 13.55 7.71 -11.62
C ILE A 364 15.00 7.21 -11.49
N SER A 365 15.91 7.89 -12.19
CA SER A 365 17.30 8.03 -11.79
C SER A 365 17.46 9.08 -10.69
N THR A 366 18.37 8.82 -9.76
CA THR A 366 19.06 9.71 -8.79
C THR A 366 18.59 9.75 -7.32
N SER A 367 19.62 9.50 -6.49
CA SER A 367 19.88 9.90 -5.10
C SER A 367 19.23 9.14 -3.93
N THR A 368 20.07 8.35 -3.29
CA THR A 368 19.85 7.50 -2.11
C THR A 368 19.91 8.31 -0.81
N THR A 369 18.81 8.35 -0.05
CA THR A 369 18.72 8.53 1.42
C THR A 369 17.24 8.28 1.77
N MET A 370 16.94 7.58 2.88
CA MET A 370 15.58 7.13 3.30
C MET A 370 14.46 8.00 2.73
N ALA A 371 13.76 7.45 1.74
CA ALA A 371 13.25 8.24 0.62
C ALA A 371 11.94 8.96 0.98
N VAL A 372 12.04 10.27 1.23
CA VAL A 372 10.99 11.16 0.76
C VAL A 372 10.89 10.91 -0.75
N PRO A 373 9.73 10.48 -1.29
CA PRO A 373 9.59 10.23 -2.73
C PRO A 373 10.13 11.44 -3.50
N PRO A 374 10.86 11.29 -4.62
CA PRO A 374 11.51 12.41 -5.28
C PRO A 374 10.56 13.58 -5.61
N LYS A 375 9.29 13.27 -5.92
CA LYS A 375 8.23 14.27 -6.13
C LYS A 375 7.89 15.14 -4.90
N PHE A 376 8.36 14.76 -3.72
CA PHE A 376 8.16 15.46 -2.45
C PHE A 376 9.48 15.93 -1.83
N ALA A 377 10.59 15.92 -2.58
CA ALA A 377 11.93 16.21 -2.05
C ALA A 377 12.01 17.53 -1.26
N GLY A 378 11.20 18.55 -1.59
CA GLY A 378 11.14 19.82 -0.84
C GLY A 378 10.62 19.70 0.60
N HIS A 379 10.02 18.57 1.00
CA HIS A 379 9.73 18.26 2.41
C HIS A 379 11.01 18.03 3.23
N LYS A 380 12.12 17.66 2.59
CA LYS A 380 13.40 17.38 3.24
C LYS A 380 14.21 18.67 3.38
N LEU A 381 14.77 18.89 4.56
CA LEU A 381 15.73 19.95 4.84
C LEU A 381 17.03 19.32 5.33
N GLU A 382 18.11 19.56 4.58
CA GLU A 382 19.46 19.16 4.94
C GLU A 382 20.27 20.37 5.43
N PHE A 383 21.17 20.14 6.39
CA PHE A 383 21.96 21.20 7.03
C PHE A 383 23.42 21.23 6.58
N ALA A 384 23.93 20.14 6.01
CA ALA A 384 25.25 20.04 5.40
C ALA A 384 25.21 19.14 4.15
N PRO A 385 25.99 19.46 3.10
CA PRO A 385 26.12 18.59 1.92
C PRO A 385 26.70 17.24 2.33
N SER A 386 26.18 16.14 1.77
CA SER A 386 26.75 14.80 1.98
C SER A 386 28.23 14.80 1.59
N ALA A 387 29.11 14.51 2.54
CA ALA A 387 30.55 14.40 2.27
C ALA A 387 30.79 13.34 1.19
N SER A 388 31.38 13.75 0.07
CA SER A 388 31.53 12.95 -1.15
C SER A 388 32.74 12.01 -1.16
N THR A 389 33.31 11.65 0.00
CA THR A 389 34.64 11.04 0.06
C THR A 389 34.76 9.73 0.85
N SER A 390 33.66 9.11 1.30
CA SER A 390 33.70 7.76 1.86
C SER A 390 32.87 6.77 1.04
N SER A 391 33.45 5.59 0.77
CA SER A 391 32.86 4.49 -0.02
C SER A 391 31.62 3.81 0.62
N ALA A 392 31.06 4.40 1.68
CA ALA A 392 29.77 4.08 2.27
C ALA A 392 29.05 5.39 2.63
N PRO A 393 27.76 5.57 2.28
CA PRO A 393 27.02 6.76 2.69
C PRO A 393 26.84 6.75 4.21
N HIS A 394 27.29 7.82 4.88
CA HIS A 394 27.00 8.07 6.28
C HIS A 394 25.47 8.27 6.42
N SER A 395 24.77 7.35 7.08
CA SER A 395 23.33 7.47 7.29
C SER A 395 23.06 8.59 8.30
N LYS A 396 22.38 9.65 7.88
CA LYS A 396 21.91 10.70 8.78
C LYS A 396 20.69 10.23 9.56
N HIS A 397 20.60 10.61 10.82
CA HIS A 397 19.38 10.55 11.61
C HIS A 397 18.25 11.32 10.92
N THR A 398 17.03 10.82 11.05
CA THR A 398 15.83 11.42 10.46
C THR A 398 14.93 11.97 11.56
N PHE A 399 14.69 13.28 11.52
CA PHE A 399 13.72 13.96 12.35
C PHE A 399 12.52 14.34 11.50
N GLU A 400 11.37 13.72 11.75
CA GLU A 400 10.13 13.97 11.02
C GLU A 400 9.16 14.77 11.88
N LEU A 401 8.66 15.86 11.29
CA LEU A 401 7.74 16.79 11.91
C LEU A 401 6.35 16.63 11.28
N TYR A 402 5.44 15.95 11.97
CA TYR A 402 4.04 15.83 11.57
C TYR A 402 3.26 17.04 12.05
N VAL A 403 2.86 17.88 11.12
CA VAL A 403 2.21 19.16 11.41
C VAL A 403 1.01 19.40 10.50
N ASP A 404 0.05 20.10 11.07
CA ASP A 404 -1.13 20.60 10.39
C ASP A 404 -1.05 22.12 10.27
N TYR A 405 -1.24 22.64 9.05
CA TYR A 405 -1.21 24.08 8.81
C TYR A 405 -2.30 24.86 9.53
N CYS A 406 -3.41 24.23 9.94
CA CYS A 406 -4.48 24.91 10.71
C CYS A 406 -4.31 24.77 12.24
N CYS A 407 -3.40 23.92 12.72
CA CYS A 407 -3.22 23.66 14.13
C CYS A 407 -2.34 24.73 14.82
N PRO A 408 -2.82 25.43 15.87
CA PRO A 408 -2.02 26.43 16.59
C PRO A 408 -0.77 25.86 17.28
N PHE A 409 -0.84 24.62 17.78
CA PHE A 409 0.29 23.94 18.39
C PHE A 409 1.36 23.55 17.35
N SER A 410 0.94 23.20 16.13
CA SER A 410 1.85 22.96 15.02
C SER A 410 2.57 24.25 14.62
N ALA A 411 1.86 25.37 14.55
CA ALA A 411 2.46 26.67 14.30
C ALA A 411 3.47 27.06 15.37
N LYS A 412 3.14 26.85 16.66
CA LYS A 412 4.05 27.12 17.77
C LYS A 412 5.34 26.30 17.66
N LEU A 413 5.23 24.99 17.48
CA LEU A 413 6.39 24.11 17.32
C LEU A 413 7.22 24.49 16.08
N PHE A 414 6.57 24.71 14.94
CA PHE A 414 7.25 25.05 13.69
C PHE A 414 8.02 26.38 13.79
N ARG A 415 7.48 27.38 14.48
CA ARG A 415 8.16 28.66 14.72
C ARG A 415 9.41 28.49 15.58
N THR A 416 9.32 27.77 16.70
CA THR A 416 10.50 27.46 17.53
C THR A 416 11.55 26.68 16.73
N LEU A 417 11.13 25.69 15.95
CA LEU A 417 12.05 24.93 15.11
C LEU A 417 12.72 25.81 14.06
N SER A 418 11.96 26.64 13.35
CA SER A 418 12.46 27.46 12.26
C SER A 418 13.34 28.62 12.71
N ASN A 419 12.96 29.28 13.80
CA ASN A 419 13.61 30.50 14.26
C ASN A 419 14.81 30.23 15.19
N ASP A 420 14.74 29.15 15.98
CA ASP A 420 15.71 28.91 17.06
C ASP A 420 16.50 27.61 16.85
N VAL A 421 15.80 26.48 16.62
CA VAL A 421 16.44 25.15 16.62
C VAL A 421 17.20 24.87 15.31
N ILE A 422 16.65 25.21 14.16
CA ILE A 422 17.30 25.03 12.85
C ILE A 422 18.62 25.84 12.79
N PRO A 423 18.66 27.12 13.19
CA PRO A 423 19.93 27.84 13.34
C PRO A 423 20.92 27.13 14.27
N ALA A 424 20.47 26.68 15.44
CA ALA A 424 21.33 25.94 16.38
C ALA A 424 21.87 24.61 15.80
N ILE A 425 21.08 23.90 14.98
CA ILE A 425 21.51 22.71 14.23
C ILE A 425 22.60 23.08 13.23
N ARG A 426 22.43 24.18 12.49
CA ARG A 426 23.43 24.65 11.51
C ARG A 426 24.74 25.08 12.16
N ASP A 427 24.67 25.70 13.33
CA ASP A 427 25.86 26.16 14.08
C ASP A 427 26.64 24.99 14.71
N ASN A 428 25.99 23.85 14.97
CA ASN A 428 26.64 22.65 15.46
C ASN A 428 27.00 21.69 14.31
N LYS A 429 28.29 21.63 13.97
CA LYS A 429 28.78 20.78 12.86
C LYS A 429 28.38 19.31 12.97
N SER A 430 28.33 18.76 14.19
CA SER A 430 27.95 17.35 14.41
C SER A 430 26.48 17.12 14.03
N TRP A 431 25.59 17.98 14.54
CA TRP A 431 24.18 17.89 14.20
C TRP A 431 23.93 18.17 12.72
N ALA A 432 24.59 19.17 12.15
CA ALA A 432 24.43 19.52 10.75
C ALA A 432 24.84 18.39 9.79
N SER A 433 25.89 17.63 10.13
CA SER A 433 26.35 16.50 9.31
C SER A 433 25.50 15.24 9.51
N ASN A 434 24.91 15.05 10.70
CA ASN A 434 24.28 13.79 11.08
C ASN A 434 22.75 13.84 11.09
N LEU A 435 22.12 15.00 10.87
CA LEU A 435 20.66 15.14 10.94
C LEU A 435 20.03 15.55 9.61
N THR A 436 18.87 14.99 9.32
CA THR A 436 17.95 15.44 8.28
C THR A 436 16.59 15.75 8.91
N LEU A 437 16.00 16.88 8.55
CA LEU A 437 14.65 17.24 8.97
C LEU A 437 13.65 16.97 7.83
N ILE A 438 12.49 16.38 8.13
CA ILE A 438 11.44 16.10 7.15
C ILE A 438 10.12 16.71 7.62
N PHE A 439 9.52 17.56 6.81
CA PHE A 439 8.17 18.07 7.03
C PHE A 439 7.14 17.04 6.57
N ARG A 440 6.23 16.64 7.46
CA ARG A 440 5.11 15.74 7.16
C ARG A 440 3.79 16.50 7.29
N GLN A 441 3.16 16.75 6.15
CA GLN A 441 1.84 17.36 6.07
C GLN A 441 0.78 16.40 6.61
N GLN A 442 0.19 16.69 7.77
CA GLN A 442 -0.78 15.83 8.45
C GLN A 442 -2.11 16.57 8.63
N VAL A 443 -3.05 16.35 7.70
CA VAL A 443 -4.40 16.95 7.75
C VAL A 443 -5.13 16.51 9.01
N GLN A 444 -5.72 17.46 9.74
CA GLN A 444 -6.63 17.16 10.85
C GLN A 444 -8.09 17.39 10.47
N PRO A 445 -8.96 16.37 10.55
CA PRO A 445 -10.31 16.45 10.00
C PRO A 445 -11.24 17.40 10.77
N TRP A 446 -10.90 17.78 12.00
CA TRP A 446 -11.62 18.78 12.80
C TRP A 446 -11.18 20.22 12.52
N HIS A 447 -10.24 20.44 11.60
CA HIS A 447 -9.90 21.75 11.07
C HIS A 447 -10.39 21.83 9.61
N PRO A 448 -11.59 22.37 9.35
CA PRO A 448 -12.22 22.37 8.03
C PRO A 448 -11.35 22.88 6.88
N SER A 449 -10.52 23.90 7.13
CA SER A 449 -9.61 24.50 6.13
C SER A 449 -8.28 23.74 5.95
N SER A 450 -7.94 22.81 6.84
CA SER A 450 -6.66 22.08 6.84
C SER A 450 -6.37 21.42 5.49
N THR A 451 -7.36 20.73 4.91
CA THR A 451 -7.23 20.10 3.59
C THR A 451 -6.80 21.10 2.52
N LEU A 452 -7.42 22.29 2.48
CA LEU A 452 -7.15 23.30 1.46
C LEU A 452 -5.75 23.89 1.65
N MET A 453 -5.35 24.15 2.90
CA MET A 453 -4.00 24.64 3.24
C MET A 453 -2.91 23.63 2.85
N HIS A 454 -3.15 22.34 3.07
CA HIS A 454 -2.23 21.27 2.67
C HIS A 454 -2.14 21.10 1.15
N GLU A 455 -3.27 21.18 0.43
CA GLU A 455 -3.24 21.17 -1.04
C GLU A 455 -2.42 22.35 -1.59
N ALA A 456 -2.50 23.54 -1.00
CA ALA A 456 -1.65 24.67 -1.38
C ALA A 456 -0.17 24.39 -1.15
N GLY A 457 0.20 23.77 -0.02
CA GLY A 457 1.56 23.32 0.24
C GLY A 457 2.07 22.32 -0.80
N LEU A 458 1.21 21.41 -1.27
CA LEU A 458 1.56 20.45 -2.34
C LEU A 458 1.65 21.12 -3.72
N ALA A 459 0.81 22.11 -4.01
CA ALA A 459 0.92 22.89 -5.24
C ALA A 459 2.25 23.66 -5.31
N VAL A 460 2.67 24.28 -4.20
CA VAL A 460 4.00 24.90 -4.09
C VAL A 460 5.10 23.88 -4.25
N LEU A 461 5.00 22.72 -3.58
CA LEU A 461 6.01 21.66 -3.69
C LEU A 461 6.19 21.15 -5.13
N ARG A 462 5.11 21.12 -5.92
CA ARG A 462 5.14 20.71 -7.33
C ARG A 462 5.78 21.76 -8.25
N LEU A 463 5.58 23.05 -7.96
CA LEU A 463 6.05 24.15 -8.81
C LEU A 463 7.46 24.65 -8.43
N ALA A 464 7.73 24.73 -7.13
CA ALA A 464 8.94 25.33 -6.56
C ALA A 464 9.30 24.63 -5.24
N PRO A 465 9.85 23.40 -5.29
CA PRO A 465 10.16 22.61 -4.10
C PRO A 465 11.16 23.29 -3.15
N ASP A 466 12.06 24.13 -3.67
CA ASP A 466 13.00 24.94 -2.89
C ASP A 466 12.31 26.05 -2.07
N LYS A 467 11.09 26.44 -2.45
CA LYS A 467 10.27 27.45 -1.74
C LYS A 467 9.31 26.85 -0.72
N PHE A 468 9.22 25.52 -0.62
CA PHE A 468 8.25 24.85 0.25
C PHE A 468 8.35 25.27 1.72
N TRP A 469 9.56 25.35 2.27
CA TRP A 469 9.78 25.75 3.66
C TRP A 469 9.46 27.23 3.90
N ALA A 470 9.84 28.11 2.96
CA ALA A 470 9.50 29.53 3.03
C ALA A 470 7.98 29.75 2.96
N PHE A 471 7.30 29.06 2.05
CA PHE A 471 5.84 29.06 1.97
C PHE A 471 5.20 28.55 3.27
N SER A 472 5.72 27.46 3.84
CA SER A 472 5.21 26.90 5.08
C SER A 472 5.33 27.88 6.24
N SER A 473 6.46 28.58 6.36
CA SER A 473 6.65 29.67 7.33
C SER A 473 5.61 30.77 7.14
N GLN A 474 5.46 31.28 5.90
CA GLN A 474 4.50 32.34 5.59
C GLN A 474 3.05 31.92 5.88
N LEU A 475 2.69 30.68 5.55
CA LEU A 475 1.36 30.14 5.80
C LEU A 475 1.08 29.99 7.30
N PHE A 476 2.08 29.63 8.11
CA PHE A 476 1.95 29.61 9.57
C PHE A 476 1.89 31.01 10.20
N GLU A 477 2.48 32.03 9.59
CA GLU A 477 2.34 33.42 10.01
C GLU A 477 0.91 33.93 9.79
N GLU A 478 0.33 33.59 8.64
CA GLU A 478 -1.02 34.00 8.23
C GLU A 478 -2.10 32.97 8.62
N GLN A 479 -1.76 31.94 9.41
CA GLN A 479 -2.63 30.80 9.72
C GLN A 479 -4.04 31.20 10.20
N ARG A 480 -4.13 32.26 11.02
CA ARG A 480 -5.40 32.70 11.62
C ARG A 480 -6.44 33.10 10.58
N ASP A 481 -5.99 33.55 9.41
CA ASP A 481 -6.85 33.96 8.29
C ASP A 481 -7.68 32.81 7.70
N PHE A 482 -7.30 31.57 8.03
CA PHE A 482 -7.93 30.34 7.58
C PHE A 482 -8.68 29.59 8.68
N PHE A 483 -8.81 30.17 9.87
CA PHE A 483 -9.65 29.61 10.93
C PHE A 483 -11.14 29.76 10.60
N ASP A 484 -11.97 28.91 11.19
CA ASP A 484 -13.39 28.76 10.88
C ASP A 484 -14.14 30.09 10.74
N ALA A 485 -13.97 31.00 11.71
CA ALA A 485 -14.63 32.30 11.71
C ALA A 485 -14.35 33.14 10.45
N ASN A 486 -13.20 32.94 9.81
CA ASN A 486 -12.73 33.71 8.66
C ASN A 486 -13.03 33.05 7.31
N VAL A 487 -13.41 31.76 7.29
CA VAL A 487 -13.63 31.00 6.05
C VAL A 487 -14.99 30.31 5.96
N VAL A 488 -15.80 30.33 7.03
CA VAL A 488 -17.10 29.62 7.07
C VAL A 488 -18.06 30.02 5.95
N GLY A 489 -18.03 31.29 5.54
CA GLY A 489 -18.85 31.82 4.42
C GLY A 489 -18.10 31.89 3.09
N GLU A 490 -16.85 31.42 3.03
CA GLU A 490 -16.00 31.52 1.86
C GLU A 490 -16.13 30.28 0.97
N THR A 491 -16.20 30.48 -0.35
CA THR A 491 -16.16 29.35 -1.28
C THR A 491 -14.75 28.73 -1.30
N ARG A 492 -14.67 27.42 -1.53
CA ARG A 492 -13.39 26.70 -1.64
C ARG A 492 -12.41 27.36 -2.63
N ASN A 493 -12.89 27.81 -3.79
CA ASN A 493 -12.06 28.48 -4.79
C ASN A 493 -11.60 29.88 -4.35
N ALA A 494 -12.38 30.61 -3.53
CA ALA A 494 -11.93 31.89 -2.97
C ALA A 494 -10.80 31.68 -1.93
N THR A 495 -10.92 30.66 -1.08
CA THR A 495 -9.84 30.28 -0.17
C THR A 495 -8.57 29.88 -0.92
N TYR A 496 -8.66 29.12 -2.03
CA TYR A 496 -7.49 28.81 -2.86
C TYR A 496 -6.85 30.04 -3.50
N LYS A 497 -7.62 31.05 -3.92
CA LYS A 497 -7.04 32.32 -4.41
C LYS A 497 -6.20 32.99 -3.33
N ARG A 498 -6.67 33.00 -2.07
CA ARG A 498 -5.91 33.56 -0.93
C ARG A 498 -4.64 32.74 -0.64
N LEU A 499 -4.74 31.41 -0.68
CA LEU A 499 -3.58 30.52 -0.51
C LEU A 499 -2.53 30.69 -1.62
N ALA A 500 -2.97 30.89 -2.87
CA ALA A 500 -2.09 31.18 -3.99
C ALA A 500 -1.34 32.52 -3.82
N LYS A 501 -2.00 33.55 -3.26
CA LYS A 501 -1.35 34.83 -2.92
C LYS A 501 -0.24 34.66 -1.89
N ILE A 502 -0.42 33.78 -0.90
CA ILE A 502 0.63 33.47 0.09
C ILE A 502 1.84 32.85 -0.60
N ALA A 503 1.64 31.97 -1.58
CA ALA A 503 2.73 31.44 -2.41
C ALA A 503 3.43 32.55 -3.23
N GLY A 504 2.67 33.52 -3.74
CA GLY A 504 3.20 34.72 -4.37
C GLY A 504 4.17 35.52 -3.50
N LYS A 505 3.88 35.66 -2.20
CA LYS A 505 4.74 36.39 -1.24
C LYS A 505 6.14 35.78 -1.10
N VAL A 506 6.29 34.48 -1.35
CA VAL A 506 7.58 33.77 -1.28
C VAL A 506 8.22 33.54 -2.67
N GLY A 507 7.68 34.19 -3.70
CA GLY A 507 8.24 34.18 -5.06
C GLY A 507 7.81 33.00 -5.93
N VAL A 508 6.70 32.32 -5.61
CA VAL A 508 6.10 31.30 -6.48
C VAL A 508 5.00 31.94 -7.32
N ASP A 509 4.86 31.54 -8.59
CA ASP A 509 3.85 32.08 -9.50
C ASP A 509 2.42 31.81 -8.98
N GLU A 510 1.74 32.87 -8.52
CA GLU A 510 0.38 32.81 -7.95
C GLU A 510 -0.63 32.19 -8.93
N ALA A 511 -0.55 32.53 -10.21
CA ALA A 511 -1.49 32.03 -11.21
C ALA A 511 -1.28 30.53 -11.46
N GLN A 512 -0.03 30.05 -11.47
CA GLN A 512 0.28 28.63 -11.57
C GLN A 512 -0.19 27.85 -10.36
N VAL A 513 0.02 28.39 -9.15
CA VAL A 513 -0.46 27.76 -7.91
C VAL A 513 -1.99 27.66 -7.94
N TYR A 514 -2.68 28.75 -8.29
CA TYR A 514 -4.14 28.73 -8.38
C TYR A 514 -4.64 27.74 -9.43
N ARG A 515 -4.01 27.64 -10.61
CA ARG A 515 -4.38 26.64 -11.64
C ARG A 515 -4.30 25.18 -11.14
N LEU A 516 -3.38 24.87 -10.23
CA LEU A 516 -3.29 23.53 -9.65
C LEU A 516 -4.39 23.25 -8.61
N LEU A 517 -4.91 24.31 -7.97
CA LEU A 517 -5.84 24.23 -6.85
C LEU A 517 -7.30 24.42 -7.25
N GLU A 518 -7.55 25.20 -8.30
CA GLU A 518 -8.88 25.55 -8.77
C GLU A 518 -9.71 24.30 -9.08
N ILE A 519 -10.97 24.32 -8.65
CA ILE A 519 -11.93 23.27 -8.91
C ILE A 519 -12.95 23.78 -9.90
N SER A 520 -13.16 23.00 -10.97
CA SER A 520 -14.18 23.30 -11.98
C SER A 520 -15.58 23.20 -11.38
N ASP A 521 -16.43 24.14 -11.79
CA ASP A 521 -17.88 24.10 -11.58
C ASP A 521 -18.59 23.16 -12.59
N LYS A 522 -17.83 22.51 -13.47
CA LYS A 522 -18.31 21.56 -14.47
C LYS A 522 -17.81 20.15 -14.16
N PRO A 523 -18.57 19.11 -14.55
CA PRO A 523 -18.08 17.73 -14.50
C PRO A 523 -16.76 17.57 -15.28
N ALA A 524 -15.92 16.64 -14.84
CA ALA A 524 -14.75 16.24 -15.61
C ALA A 524 -15.16 15.61 -16.95
N GLU A 525 -14.23 15.51 -17.90
CA GLU A 525 -14.50 14.94 -19.25
C GLU A 525 -15.11 13.54 -19.22
N ASN A 526 -14.81 12.75 -18.19
CA ASN A 526 -15.37 11.41 -17.97
C ASN A 526 -16.72 11.41 -17.22
N GLY A 527 -17.34 12.58 -17.03
CA GLY A 527 -18.59 12.77 -16.29
C GLY A 527 -18.44 12.77 -14.76
N SER A 528 -17.22 12.65 -14.22
CA SER A 528 -17.02 12.65 -12.76
C SER A 528 -17.35 14.01 -12.15
N LEU A 529 -18.16 13.98 -11.09
CA LEU A 529 -18.50 15.14 -10.27
C LEU A 529 -17.53 15.34 -9.08
N ASN A 530 -16.65 14.37 -8.82
CA ASN A 530 -15.71 14.37 -7.71
C ASN A 530 -14.27 14.16 -8.20
N SER A 531 -13.81 15.07 -9.05
CA SER A 531 -12.45 15.02 -9.62
C SER A 531 -11.38 15.58 -8.68
N GLY A 532 -11.76 16.40 -7.69
CA GLY A 532 -10.81 17.17 -6.88
C GLY A 532 -10.03 18.19 -7.74
N ASN A 533 -8.87 18.60 -7.24
CA ASN A 533 -7.93 19.45 -7.97
C ASN A 533 -6.68 18.66 -8.41
N GLN A 534 -5.72 19.33 -9.06
CA GLN A 534 -4.56 18.66 -9.67
C GLN A 534 -3.55 18.09 -8.66
N VAL A 535 -3.67 18.43 -7.37
CA VAL A 535 -2.82 17.95 -6.27
C VAL A 535 -3.56 17.04 -5.29
N THR A 536 -4.86 16.80 -5.49
CA THR A 536 -5.65 15.89 -4.65
C THR A 536 -5.05 14.47 -4.61
N ASN A 537 -4.49 13.97 -5.72
CA ASN A 537 -3.82 12.67 -5.72
C ASN A 537 -2.49 12.67 -4.94
N ASP A 538 -1.77 13.80 -4.91
CA ASP A 538 -0.58 13.94 -4.07
C ASP A 538 -0.96 13.95 -2.58
N LEU A 539 -2.05 14.62 -2.21
CA LEU A 539 -2.57 14.63 -0.85
C LEU A 539 -2.96 13.22 -0.37
N LYS A 540 -3.57 12.42 -1.25
CA LYS A 540 -3.87 11.00 -0.96
C LYS A 540 -2.61 10.21 -0.65
N VAL A 541 -1.53 10.42 -1.42
CA VAL A 541 -0.26 9.73 -1.20
C VAL A 541 0.36 10.14 0.13
N VAL A 542 0.45 11.44 0.43
CA VAL A 542 1.01 11.91 1.71
C VAL A 542 0.17 11.41 2.89
N THR A 543 -1.15 11.43 2.78
CA THR A 543 -2.06 10.90 3.81
C THR A 543 -1.85 9.40 4.02
N LYS A 544 -1.68 8.63 2.93
CA LYS A 544 -1.40 7.19 3.01
C LYS A 544 -0.06 6.93 3.69
N MET A 545 0.98 7.72 3.39
CA MET A 545 2.29 7.61 4.02
C MET A 545 2.19 7.85 5.53
N ASN A 546 1.53 8.92 5.96
CA ASN A 546 1.45 9.24 7.38
C ASN A 546 0.61 8.22 8.17
N ARG A 547 -0.40 7.62 7.54
CA ARG A 547 -1.21 6.55 8.16
C ARG A 547 -0.40 5.29 8.50
N LEU A 548 0.73 5.04 7.82
CA LEU A 548 1.60 3.91 8.14
C LEU A 548 2.32 4.08 9.48
N VAL A 549 2.57 5.32 9.88
CA VAL A 549 3.26 5.65 11.15
C VAL A 549 2.28 5.73 12.32
N GLY A 550 0.96 5.83 12.05
CA GLY A 550 -0.06 5.88 13.09
C GLY A 550 -0.14 7.22 13.82
N VAL A 551 0.31 8.31 13.21
CA VAL A 551 0.18 9.66 13.77
C VAL A 551 -1.28 10.10 13.68
N HIS A 552 -1.92 10.27 14.85
CA HIS A 552 -3.32 10.67 14.94
C HIS A 552 -3.52 12.16 15.21
N VAL A 553 -2.61 12.78 15.96
CA VAL A 553 -2.72 14.18 16.41
C VAL A 553 -1.47 14.98 16.02
N THR A 554 -1.62 16.28 15.85
CA THR A 554 -0.53 17.20 15.50
C THR A 554 -0.36 18.28 16.57
N PRO A 555 0.88 18.74 16.83
CA PRO A 555 2.10 18.23 16.22
C PRO A 555 2.54 16.88 16.81
N THR A 556 3.22 16.06 16.01
CA THR A 556 3.92 14.86 16.48
C THR A 556 5.32 14.85 15.88
N VAL A 557 6.33 14.50 16.70
CA VAL A 557 7.71 14.33 16.25
C VAL A 557 8.04 12.85 16.21
N VAL A 558 8.69 12.41 15.13
CA VAL A 558 9.22 11.06 14.97
C VAL A 558 10.71 11.17 14.71
N PHE A 559 11.52 10.45 15.47
CA PHE A 559 12.97 10.39 15.29
C PHE A 559 13.37 8.96 14.97
N ASP A 560 14.02 8.75 13.83
CA ASP A 560 14.41 7.44 13.29
C ASP A 560 13.28 6.40 13.34
N GLY A 561 12.06 6.83 12.99
CA GLY A 561 10.86 5.98 12.98
C GLY A 561 10.20 5.78 14.34
N VAL A 562 10.72 6.38 15.42
CA VAL A 562 10.16 6.29 16.77
C VAL A 562 9.50 7.60 17.19
N VAL A 563 8.22 7.56 17.55
CA VAL A 563 7.48 8.72 18.08
C VAL A 563 8.14 9.23 19.36
N GLN A 564 8.37 10.54 19.44
CA GLN A 564 9.06 11.19 20.55
C GLN A 564 8.09 11.94 21.46
N ASP A 565 8.31 11.86 22.77
CA ASP A 565 7.60 12.64 23.78
C ASP A 565 8.16 14.08 23.82
N THR A 566 7.78 14.86 22.83
CA THR A 566 8.17 16.27 22.67
C THR A 566 6.96 17.18 22.85
N SER A 567 7.20 18.43 23.22
CA SER A 567 6.12 19.41 23.35
C SER A 567 6.35 20.59 22.43
N SER A 568 5.26 21.11 21.86
CA SER A 568 5.24 22.40 21.16
C SER A 568 5.65 23.59 22.04
N GLY A 569 5.72 23.39 23.36
CA GLY A 569 6.19 24.37 24.34
C GLY A 569 7.66 24.27 24.72
N TRP A 570 8.43 23.33 24.15
CA TRP A 570 9.86 23.19 24.48
C TRP A 570 10.66 24.45 24.16
N THR A 571 11.56 24.83 25.06
CA THR A 571 12.52 25.91 24.84
C THR A 571 13.69 25.44 23.97
N LEU A 572 14.49 26.38 23.47
CA LEU A 572 15.71 26.06 22.72
C LEU A 572 16.67 25.17 23.53
N ASP A 573 16.80 25.41 24.84
CA ASP A 573 17.71 24.63 25.69
C ASP A 573 17.25 23.17 25.84
N GLN A 574 15.94 22.94 25.97
CA GLN A 574 15.38 21.57 25.98
C GLN A 574 15.62 20.86 24.64
N TRP A 575 15.49 21.58 23.53
CA TRP A 575 15.84 21.04 22.21
C TRP A 575 17.33 20.72 22.09
N LYS A 576 18.22 21.59 22.57
CA LYS A 576 19.67 21.34 22.56
C LYS A 576 20.06 20.15 23.42
N GLU A 577 19.47 20.01 24.61
CA GLU A 577 19.67 18.84 25.47
C GLU A 577 19.24 17.56 24.75
N TRP A 578 18.03 17.57 24.16
CA TRP A 578 17.51 16.44 23.43
C TRP A 578 18.36 16.09 22.20
N LEU A 579 18.76 17.09 21.40
CA LEU A 579 19.63 16.89 20.22
C LEU A 579 21.00 16.33 20.62
N SER A 580 21.60 16.83 21.71
CA SER A 580 22.88 16.33 22.23
C SER A 580 22.81 14.86 22.64
N LYS A 581 21.64 14.42 23.14
CA LYS A 581 21.44 13.05 23.60
C LYS A 581 21.15 12.07 22.46
N ASN A 582 20.49 12.52 21.39
CA ASN A 582 19.92 11.64 20.37
C ASN A 582 20.63 11.69 19.02
N VAL A 583 21.31 12.79 18.69
CA VAL A 583 22.02 12.96 17.41
C VAL A 583 23.51 12.74 17.66
N VAL A 584 24.00 11.53 17.37
CA VAL A 584 25.37 11.08 17.66
C VAL A 584 26.25 11.09 16.41
#